data_AF-A0A6A4RVD5-F1
#
_entry.id   AF-A0A6A4RVD5-F1
#
_cell.length_a   1.000
_cell.length_b   1.000
_cell.length_c   1.000
_cell.angle_alpha   90.00
_cell.angle_beta   90.00
_cell.angle_gamma   90.00
#
_symmetry.space_group_name_H-M   'P 1'
#
loop_
_entity.id
_entity.type
_entity.pdbx_description
1 polymer ?
#
loop_
_entity_poly.entity_id
_entity_poly.type
_entity_poly.pdbx_seq_one_letter_code
_entity_poly.pdbx_strand_id
1 'polypeptide(L)'
;MRRSVCLPGDAEEPEVRRRDGEAPNELCENQTVRVAVPAPYFEIVCRHLALTPSACSFGPVQYCPRVLAELSDLQEYYNPDTVELMNWIRSQAPLAAVFAGSPQLLGTVKLCSGSAVTSLPLYSDINLLRRSEDTYQVYAMRSAEDIYKILTSQKTNYVIIEESICTELSINKGCRIKDLLDIANGHVVYDKGEIYSFSKHGRFCHEIKMNYSPYTNYFTRVFWNRSYHVYKVNSVISFQY
;
A
#
# COMPACT_ATOMS: atom_id res chain seq x y z
N MET A 1 -46.00 7.57 -15.90
CA MET A 1 -45.15 8.73 -15.53
C MET A 1 -45.18 8.89 -14.00
N ARG A 2 -44.21 8.30 -13.29
CA ARG A 2 -43.81 8.71 -11.93
C ARG A 2 -42.33 8.34 -11.79
N ARG A 3 -41.46 9.35 -11.79
CA ARG A 3 -40.07 9.24 -11.35
C ARG A 3 -40.07 9.46 -9.84
N SER A 4 -39.61 8.50 -9.07
CA SER A 4 -39.30 8.67 -7.66
C SER A 4 -37.78 8.66 -7.50
N VAL A 5 -37.30 9.81 -7.03
CA VAL A 5 -35.94 10.12 -6.59
C VAL A 5 -35.73 9.46 -5.22
N CYS A 6 -34.59 8.81 -4.99
CA CYS A 6 -34.15 8.44 -3.65
C CYS A 6 -32.91 9.28 -3.30
N LEU A 7 -33.04 10.08 -2.25
CA LEU A 7 -31.96 10.75 -1.52
C LEU A 7 -31.45 9.82 -0.39
N PRO A 8 -30.27 10.11 0.20
CA PRO A 8 -29.39 9.11 0.81
C PRO A 8 -29.85 8.71 2.21
N GLY A 9 -29.77 7.41 2.51
CA GLY A 9 -29.84 6.86 3.86
C GLY A 9 -28.44 6.49 4.34
N ASP A 10 -28.18 6.79 5.60
CA ASP A 10 -26.89 6.72 6.28
C ASP A 10 -26.20 5.36 6.12
N ALA A 11 -24.95 5.37 5.63
CA ALA A 11 -24.09 4.20 5.57
C ALA A 11 -23.37 4.05 6.92
N GLU A 12 -23.90 3.19 7.78
CA GLU A 12 -23.21 2.69 8.95
C GLU A 12 -21.95 1.91 8.51
N GLU A 13 -20.79 2.24 9.07
CA GLU A 13 -19.51 1.57 8.83
C GLU A 13 -19.63 0.07 9.16
N PRO A 14 -19.21 -0.85 8.28
CA PRO A 14 -19.18 -2.26 8.65
C PRO A 14 -18.01 -2.49 9.60
N GLU A 15 -18.33 -2.66 10.88
CA GLU A 15 -17.40 -3.16 11.88
C GLU A 15 -16.87 -4.53 11.42
N VAL A 16 -15.58 -4.56 11.07
CA VAL A 16 -14.88 -5.79 10.65
C VAL A 16 -14.79 -6.71 11.87
N ARG A 17 -15.81 -7.55 12.04
CA ARG A 17 -15.85 -8.60 13.06
C ARG A 17 -14.76 -9.62 12.73
N ARG A 18 -13.74 -9.68 13.59
CA ARG A 18 -12.68 -10.69 13.55
C ARG A 18 -13.32 -12.08 13.49
N ARG A 19 -12.84 -12.94 12.59
CA ARG A 19 -13.08 -14.38 12.72
C ARG A 19 -12.21 -14.86 13.87
N ASP A 20 -12.85 -15.31 14.95
CA ASP A 20 -12.18 -15.96 16.06
C ASP A 20 -11.47 -17.22 15.54
N GLY A 21 -10.13 -17.25 15.63
CA GLY A 21 -9.35 -18.48 15.45
C GLY A 21 -8.14 -18.44 14.51
N GLU A 22 -7.96 -17.42 13.66
CA GLU A 22 -6.74 -17.30 12.85
C GLU A 22 -5.71 -16.47 13.64
N ALA A 23 -4.60 -17.09 14.05
CA ALA A 23 -3.54 -16.37 14.73
C ALA A 23 -2.92 -15.35 13.75
N PRO A 24 -2.76 -14.06 14.13
CA PRO A 24 -2.15 -13.04 13.26
C PRO A 24 -0.70 -13.34 12.82
N ASN A 25 -0.09 -14.42 13.31
CA ASN A 25 1.30 -14.78 13.07
C ASN A 25 1.55 -15.50 11.74
N GLU A 26 0.62 -16.34 11.23
CA GLU A 26 0.89 -17.15 10.02
C GLU A 26 1.02 -16.30 8.75
N LEU A 27 0.24 -15.22 8.63
CA LEU A 27 0.29 -14.32 7.47
C LEU A 27 1.62 -13.54 7.38
N CYS A 28 2.35 -13.41 8.48
CA CYS A 28 3.47 -12.47 8.61
C CYS A 28 4.81 -13.15 8.84
N GLU A 29 4.82 -14.38 9.34
CA GLU A 29 6.03 -15.20 9.42
C GLU A 29 6.36 -15.86 8.08
N ASN A 30 5.35 -16.18 7.27
CA ASN A 30 5.56 -16.81 5.97
C ASN A 30 5.21 -15.93 4.76
N GLN A 31 4.51 -14.81 4.95
CA GLN A 31 3.90 -14.00 3.87
C GLN A 31 3.40 -14.84 2.69
N THR A 32 2.89 -16.03 3.00
CA THR A 32 2.07 -16.81 2.11
C THR A 32 0.77 -16.05 2.04
N VAL A 33 0.63 -15.19 1.03
CA VAL A 33 -0.70 -14.79 0.60
C VAL A 33 -1.36 -16.08 0.10
N ARG A 34 -1.95 -16.85 1.02
CA ARG A 34 -3.04 -17.72 0.63
C ARG A 34 -4.05 -16.74 0.06
N VAL A 35 -4.22 -16.73 -1.25
CA VAL A 35 -5.44 -16.22 -1.84
C VAL A 35 -6.51 -17.14 -1.27
N ALA A 36 -7.01 -16.80 -0.09
CA ALA A 36 -8.12 -17.47 0.52
C ALA A 36 -9.30 -17.10 -0.36
N VAL A 37 -9.52 -17.89 -1.42
CA VAL A 37 -10.81 -17.93 -2.09
C VAL A 37 -11.79 -18.25 -0.97
N PRO A 38 -12.66 -17.30 -0.59
CA PRO A 38 -13.42 -17.46 0.63
C PRO A 38 -14.31 -18.70 0.45
N ALA A 39 -14.23 -19.62 1.42
CA ALA A 39 -14.97 -20.87 1.46
C ALA A 39 -16.52 -20.76 1.32
N PRO A 40 -17.22 -19.62 1.58
CA PRO A 40 -18.67 -19.60 1.39
C PRO A 40 -19.11 -19.57 -0.09
N TYR A 41 -18.21 -19.40 -1.06
CA TYR A 41 -18.55 -19.65 -2.48
C TYR A 41 -18.56 -21.15 -2.84
N PHE A 42 -17.97 -22.00 -1.98
CA PHE A 42 -17.86 -23.44 -2.22
C PHE A 42 -19.19 -24.18 -1.94
N GLU A 43 -20.00 -23.70 -1.01
CA GLU A 43 -21.31 -24.29 -0.71
C GLU A 43 -22.42 -23.90 -1.70
N ILE A 44 -22.37 -22.69 -2.28
CA ILE A 44 -23.46 -22.16 -3.12
C ILE A 44 -23.49 -22.85 -4.49
N VAL A 45 -22.33 -23.21 -5.04
CA VAL A 45 -22.25 -23.90 -6.34
C VAL A 45 -22.73 -25.35 -6.25
N CYS A 46 -22.51 -26.02 -5.10
CA CYS A 46 -22.93 -27.42 -4.91
C CYS A 46 -24.42 -27.57 -4.56
N ARG A 47 -25.05 -26.59 -3.90
CA ARG A 47 -26.46 -26.72 -3.44
C ARG A 47 -27.53 -26.49 -4.50
N HIS A 48 -27.24 -25.81 -5.62
CA HIS A 48 -28.25 -25.51 -6.64
C HIS A 48 -28.43 -26.59 -7.73
N LEU A 49 -27.63 -27.67 -7.70
CA LEU A 49 -27.70 -28.79 -8.67
C LEU A 49 -28.42 -30.04 -8.11
N ALA A 50 -28.94 -29.98 -6.89
CA ALA A 50 -29.57 -31.13 -6.21
C ALA A 50 -31.10 -31.24 -6.41
N LEU A 51 -31.65 -30.87 -7.57
CA LEU A 51 -33.11 -30.94 -7.80
C LEU A 51 -33.58 -31.82 -8.98
N THR A 52 -32.72 -32.64 -9.61
CA THR A 52 -33.20 -33.64 -10.59
C THR A 52 -32.58 -35.03 -10.34
N PRO A 53 -33.34 -36.02 -9.83
CA PRO A 53 -32.78 -37.29 -9.33
C PRO A 53 -32.44 -38.37 -10.37
N SER A 54 -32.44 -38.11 -11.68
CA SER A 54 -32.49 -39.22 -12.67
C SER A 54 -31.31 -39.36 -13.63
N ALA A 55 -30.22 -38.61 -13.50
CA ALA A 55 -29.05 -38.82 -14.37
C ALA A 55 -27.73 -38.34 -13.76
N CYS A 56 -27.17 -39.09 -12.82
CA CYS A 56 -25.78 -38.91 -12.36
C CYS A 56 -25.14 -40.28 -12.05
N SER A 57 -24.91 -41.09 -13.09
CA SER A 57 -23.98 -42.23 -13.04
C SER A 57 -22.60 -41.90 -13.64
N PHE A 58 -22.27 -40.62 -13.81
CA PHE A 58 -20.91 -40.18 -14.17
C PHE A 58 -20.49 -39.08 -13.22
N GLY A 59 -19.48 -39.39 -12.39
CA GLY A 59 -19.17 -38.70 -11.15
C GLY A 59 -18.70 -37.24 -11.29
N PRO A 60 -18.91 -36.42 -10.24
CA PRO A 60 -18.38 -35.06 -10.16
C PRO A 60 -16.96 -35.11 -9.62
N VAL A 61 -15.99 -35.60 -10.38
CA VAL A 61 -14.58 -35.66 -9.92
C VAL A 61 -13.59 -35.07 -10.93
N GLN A 62 -14.00 -34.81 -12.18
CA GLN A 62 -13.01 -34.51 -13.23
C GLN A 62 -12.59 -33.04 -13.36
N TYR A 63 -13.23 -32.08 -12.68
CA TYR A 63 -12.93 -30.64 -12.82
C TYR A 63 -12.27 -29.96 -11.59
N CYS A 64 -12.14 -30.66 -10.46
CA CYS A 64 -11.40 -30.17 -9.30
C CYS A 64 -9.87 -30.29 -9.38
N PRO A 65 -9.26 -31.36 -9.94
CA PRO A 65 -7.82 -31.54 -9.78
C PRO A 65 -7.01 -30.54 -10.62
N ARG A 66 -7.54 -30.09 -11.76
CA ARG A 66 -6.87 -29.10 -12.60
C ARG A 66 -6.85 -27.71 -11.94
N VAL A 67 -7.96 -27.27 -11.36
CA VAL A 67 -8.01 -25.99 -10.63
C VAL A 67 -7.17 -26.05 -9.35
N LEU A 68 -7.17 -27.18 -8.64
CA LEU A 68 -6.30 -27.38 -7.47
C LEU A 68 -4.82 -27.44 -7.85
N ALA A 69 -4.47 -28.01 -9.00
CA ALA A 69 -3.11 -28.01 -9.52
C ALA A 69 -2.64 -26.58 -9.88
N GLU A 70 -3.48 -25.80 -10.56
CA GLU A 70 -3.20 -24.39 -10.89
C GLU A 70 -3.09 -23.51 -9.63
N LEU A 71 -3.89 -23.80 -8.59
CA LEU A 71 -3.79 -23.14 -7.28
C LEU A 71 -2.56 -23.60 -6.46
N SER A 72 -2.09 -24.84 -6.64
CA SER A 72 -0.85 -25.33 -6.02
C SER A 72 0.42 -24.83 -6.70
N ASP A 73 0.32 -24.43 -7.98
CA ASP A 73 1.40 -23.80 -8.75
C ASP A 73 1.50 -22.29 -8.52
N LEU A 74 0.63 -21.69 -7.69
CA LEU A 74 0.81 -20.32 -7.23
C LEU A 74 2.00 -20.29 -6.27
N GLN A 75 3.18 -20.06 -6.86
CA GLN A 75 4.43 -19.87 -6.15
C GLN A 75 4.23 -18.89 -5.00
N GLU A 76 4.40 -19.39 -3.78
CA GLU A 76 4.33 -18.60 -2.56
C GLU A 76 5.34 -17.45 -2.68
N TYR A 77 4.84 -16.20 -2.74
CA TYR A 77 5.68 -15.01 -2.87
C TYR A 77 6.36 -14.71 -1.53
N TYR A 78 7.45 -15.42 -1.25
CA TYR A 78 8.29 -15.17 -0.09
C TYR A 78 9.28 -14.04 -0.40
N ASN A 79 9.07 -12.86 0.19
CA ASN A 79 10.01 -11.76 0.12
C ASN A 79 10.68 -11.56 1.49
N PRO A 80 11.95 -11.99 1.68
CA PRO A 80 12.64 -11.91 2.96
C PRO A 80 12.79 -10.46 3.46
N ASP A 81 12.94 -9.50 2.55
CA ASP A 81 13.08 -8.07 2.91
C ASP A 81 11.77 -7.55 3.52
N THR A 82 10.61 -8.01 3.04
CA THR A 82 9.31 -7.60 3.59
C THR A 82 9.08 -8.24 4.96
N VAL A 83 9.44 -9.52 5.13
CA VAL A 83 9.33 -10.23 6.42
C VAL A 83 10.22 -9.56 7.48
N GLU A 84 11.44 -9.17 7.13
CA GLU A 84 12.34 -8.44 8.02
C GLU A 84 11.74 -7.09 8.46
N LEU A 85 11.19 -6.33 7.51
CA LEU A 85 10.50 -5.07 7.79
C LEU A 85 9.32 -5.26 8.76
N MET A 86 8.47 -6.27 8.52
CA MET A 86 7.31 -6.54 9.38
C MET A 86 7.74 -6.97 10.79
N ASN A 87 8.79 -7.77 10.90
CA ASN A 87 9.36 -8.15 12.19
C ASN A 87 9.95 -6.96 12.95
N TRP A 88 10.61 -6.03 12.25
CA TRP A 88 11.08 -4.78 12.86
C TRP A 88 9.91 -3.92 13.35
N ILE A 89 8.87 -3.73 12.54
CA ILE A 89 7.67 -2.96 12.95
C ILE A 89 7.04 -3.58 14.20
N ARG A 90 6.87 -4.91 14.23
CA ARG A 90 6.26 -5.61 15.36
C ARG A 90 7.08 -5.51 16.65
N SER A 91 8.41 -5.49 16.54
CA SER A 91 9.31 -5.53 17.71
C SER A 91 9.72 -4.16 18.23
N GLN A 92 9.89 -3.17 17.36
CA GLN A 92 10.45 -1.86 17.72
C GLN A 92 9.47 -0.70 17.58
N ALA A 93 8.43 -0.81 16.76
CA ALA A 93 7.52 0.30 16.55
C ALA A 93 6.50 0.42 17.70
N PRO A 94 6.18 1.64 18.15
CA PRO A 94 5.09 1.87 19.09
C PRO A 94 3.74 1.43 18.53
N LEU A 95 2.86 0.87 19.37
CA LEU A 95 1.50 0.45 18.96
C LEU A 95 0.64 1.60 18.41
N ALA A 96 0.89 2.83 18.88
CA ALA A 96 0.19 4.04 18.44
C ALA A 96 0.86 4.73 17.23
N ALA A 97 1.87 4.10 16.62
CA ALA A 97 2.58 4.68 15.49
C ALA A 97 1.72 4.69 14.21
N VAL A 98 1.78 5.81 13.50
CA VAL A 98 1.18 5.98 12.17
C VAL A 98 2.24 5.85 11.09
N PHE A 99 2.03 4.91 10.16
CA PHE A 99 2.93 4.64 9.04
C PHE A 99 2.40 5.26 7.73
N ALA A 100 3.33 5.83 6.94
CA ALA A 100 3.11 6.24 5.56
C ALA A 100 4.04 5.47 4.62
N GLY A 101 3.57 5.20 3.40
CA GLY A 101 4.26 4.44 2.37
C GLY A 101 3.30 4.12 1.22
N SER A 102 3.70 3.24 0.30
CA SER A 102 2.77 2.76 -0.73
C SER A 102 1.53 2.12 -0.08
N PRO A 103 0.31 2.46 -0.52
CA PRO A 103 -0.92 1.87 0.00
C PRO A 103 -0.92 0.34 -0.05
N GLN A 104 -0.26 -0.27 -1.04
CA GLN A 104 -0.11 -1.72 -1.14
C GLN A 104 0.69 -2.29 0.04
N LEU A 105 1.84 -1.70 0.35
CA LEU A 105 2.68 -2.08 1.48
C LEU A 105 1.98 -1.81 2.82
N LEU A 106 1.30 -0.67 2.94
CA LEU A 106 0.54 -0.30 4.13
C LEU A 106 -0.59 -1.29 4.44
N GLY A 107 -1.20 -1.89 3.41
CA GLY A 107 -2.15 -3.00 3.59
C GLY A 107 -1.52 -4.16 4.37
N THR A 108 -0.31 -4.58 3.98
CA THR A 108 0.44 -5.62 4.70
C THR A 108 0.81 -5.17 6.11
N VAL A 109 1.32 -3.94 6.30
CA VAL A 109 1.66 -3.40 7.62
C VAL A 109 0.43 -3.44 8.54
N LYS A 110 -0.74 -3.04 8.05
CA LYS A 110 -1.98 -3.02 8.82
C LYS A 110 -2.40 -4.44 9.24
N LEU A 111 -2.35 -5.40 8.32
CA LEU A 111 -2.72 -6.78 8.59
C LEU A 111 -1.72 -7.48 9.53
N CYS A 112 -0.43 -7.19 9.40
CA CYS A 112 0.62 -7.90 10.13
C CYS A 112 1.00 -7.33 11.50
N SER A 113 0.92 -6.01 11.64
CA SER A 113 1.32 -5.34 12.89
C SER A 113 0.13 -4.72 13.63
N GLY A 114 -1.03 -4.59 12.97
CA GLY A 114 -2.18 -3.85 13.51
C GLY A 114 -2.00 -2.33 13.55
N SER A 115 -0.80 -1.82 13.21
CA SER A 115 -0.43 -0.40 13.29
C SER A 115 -1.38 0.52 12.53
N ALA A 116 -1.42 1.80 12.91
CA ALA A 116 -2.17 2.79 12.16
C ALA A 116 -1.44 3.13 10.84
N VAL A 117 -2.19 3.32 9.77
CA VAL A 117 -1.65 3.64 8.44
C VAL A 117 -2.36 4.87 7.88
N THR A 118 -1.64 5.68 7.12
CA THR A 118 -2.16 6.93 6.52
C THR A 118 -3.21 6.68 5.44
N SER A 119 -2.96 5.69 4.59
CA SER A 119 -3.88 5.30 3.53
C SER A 119 -3.86 3.79 3.26
N LEU A 120 -4.96 3.31 2.68
CA LEU A 120 -5.16 1.95 2.20
C LEU A 120 -5.58 2.03 0.72
N PRO A 121 -5.43 0.95 -0.08
CA PRO A 121 -5.69 0.97 -1.52
C PRO A 121 -7.20 0.98 -1.82
N LEU A 122 -7.88 2.05 -1.44
CA LEU A 122 -9.30 2.30 -1.63
C LEU A 122 -9.47 3.38 -2.70
N TYR A 123 -9.82 2.96 -3.92
CA TYR A 123 -9.95 3.83 -5.09
C TYR A 123 -11.35 4.45 -5.25
N SER A 124 -12.30 4.12 -4.37
CA SER A 124 -13.68 4.61 -4.46
C SER A 124 -13.87 6.02 -3.92
N ASP A 125 -12.99 6.48 -3.02
CA ASP A 125 -13.10 7.79 -2.37
C ASP A 125 -11.97 8.73 -2.81
N ILE A 126 -12.33 9.88 -3.36
CA ILE A 126 -11.41 10.90 -3.87
C ILE A 126 -10.53 11.48 -2.75
N ASN A 127 -11.05 11.60 -1.53
CA ASN A 127 -10.27 12.13 -0.40
C ASN A 127 -9.19 11.14 0.04
N LEU A 128 -9.49 9.82 0.02
CA LEU A 128 -8.50 8.77 0.30
C LEU A 128 -7.46 8.66 -0.81
N LEU A 129 -7.87 8.87 -2.06
CA LEU A 129 -6.96 8.97 -3.19
C LEU A 129 -5.98 10.13 -3.04
N ARG A 130 -6.47 11.33 -2.69
CA ARG A 130 -5.62 12.51 -2.44
C ARG A 130 -4.61 12.27 -1.31
N ARG A 131 -5.04 11.66 -0.20
CA ARG A 131 -4.10 11.29 0.88
C ARG A 131 -3.05 10.27 0.44
N SER A 132 -3.41 9.37 -0.45
CA SER A 132 -2.45 8.40 -1.01
C SER A 132 -1.46 9.10 -1.95
N GLU A 133 -1.93 10.03 -2.78
CA GLU A 133 -1.09 10.87 -3.64
C GLU A 133 -0.09 11.70 -2.82
N ASP A 134 -0.56 12.32 -1.74
CA ASP A 134 0.28 13.05 -0.77
C ASP A 134 1.41 12.18 -0.23
N THR A 135 1.13 10.94 0.15
CA THR A 135 2.14 10.00 0.61
C THR A 135 3.13 9.66 -0.51
N TYR A 136 2.68 9.53 -1.75
CA TYR A 136 3.55 9.29 -2.90
C TYR A 136 4.46 10.48 -3.24
N GLN A 137 4.20 11.69 -2.73
CA GLN A 137 5.07 12.85 -2.96
C GLN A 137 6.52 12.64 -2.47
N VAL A 138 6.79 11.68 -1.57
CA VAL A 138 8.15 11.26 -1.22
C VAL A 138 9.00 10.79 -2.41
N TYR A 139 8.39 10.42 -3.53
CA TYR A 139 9.10 10.01 -4.75
C TYR A 139 9.28 11.16 -5.76
N ALA A 140 8.68 12.32 -5.51
CA ALA A 140 8.74 13.50 -6.37
C ALA A 140 10.01 14.34 -6.16
N MET A 141 10.28 15.26 -7.09
CA MET A 141 11.37 16.25 -6.99
C MET A 141 11.03 17.43 -6.06
N ARG A 142 10.80 17.16 -4.76
CA ARG A 142 10.42 18.16 -3.73
C ARG A 142 11.48 18.35 -2.66
N SER A 143 11.42 19.50 -2.00
CA SER A 143 12.24 19.82 -0.84
C SER A 143 11.88 18.97 0.39
N ALA A 144 12.83 18.78 1.30
CA ALA A 144 12.57 18.08 2.56
C ALA A 144 11.46 18.72 3.39
N GLU A 145 11.36 20.05 3.35
CA GLU A 145 10.39 20.83 4.13
C GLU A 145 8.96 20.60 3.65
N ASP A 146 8.75 20.55 2.32
CA ASP A 146 7.42 20.33 1.75
C ASP A 146 6.92 18.92 2.07
N ILE A 147 7.79 17.92 1.94
CA ILE A 147 7.48 16.53 2.31
C ILE A 147 7.20 16.43 3.81
N TYR A 148 7.99 17.10 4.64
CA TYR A 148 7.77 17.14 6.08
C TYR A 148 6.39 17.73 6.44
N LYS A 149 5.98 18.83 5.79
CA LYS A 149 4.65 19.44 5.99
C LYS A 149 3.52 18.48 5.59
N ILE A 150 3.66 17.79 4.45
CA ILE A 150 2.67 16.80 3.99
C ILE A 150 2.53 15.67 5.01
N LEU A 151 3.64 15.04 5.41
CA LEU A 151 3.62 13.92 6.36
C LEU A 151 3.09 14.34 7.74
N THR A 152 3.43 15.55 8.19
CA THR A 152 2.94 16.10 9.45
C THR A 152 1.45 16.41 9.40
N SER A 153 0.93 16.89 8.26
CA SER A 153 -0.52 17.13 8.08
C SER A 153 -1.35 15.85 8.22
N GLN A 154 -0.77 14.71 7.85
CA GLN A 154 -1.35 13.37 7.99
C GLN A 154 -1.07 12.72 9.35
N LYS A 155 -0.36 13.41 10.25
CA LYS A 155 0.07 12.91 11.58
C LYS A 155 0.92 11.65 11.49
N THR A 156 1.72 11.53 10.44
CA THR A 156 2.62 10.39 10.22
C THR A 156 3.79 10.41 11.19
N ASN A 157 4.10 9.26 11.80
CA ASN A 157 5.28 9.10 12.64
C ASN A 157 6.45 8.44 11.91
N TYR A 158 6.16 7.51 11.01
CA TYR A 158 7.17 6.77 10.24
C TYR A 158 6.79 6.75 8.76
N VAL A 159 7.77 6.98 7.89
CA VAL A 159 7.62 6.87 6.45
C VAL A 159 8.51 5.74 5.92
N ILE A 160 7.91 4.86 5.12
CA ILE A 160 8.56 3.72 4.47
C ILE A 160 8.75 4.08 3.00
N ILE A 161 10.01 4.11 2.56
CA ILE A 161 10.40 4.40 1.19
C ILE A 161 10.87 3.11 0.54
N GLU A 162 10.29 2.80 -0.62
CA GLU A 162 10.60 1.61 -1.40
C GLU A 162 11.65 1.90 -2.48
N GLU A 163 12.68 1.06 -2.52
CA GLU A 163 13.77 1.17 -3.49
C GLU A 163 13.32 0.83 -4.91
N SER A 164 12.42 -0.14 -5.03
CA SER A 164 11.83 -0.56 -6.30
C SER A 164 11.14 0.62 -6.99
N ILE A 165 10.38 1.42 -6.23
CA ILE A 165 9.77 2.65 -6.73
C ILE A 165 10.88 3.68 -6.94
N CYS A 166 11.70 4.01 -5.94
CA CYS A 166 12.70 5.10 -6.04
C CYS A 166 13.71 4.96 -7.18
N THR A 167 14.10 3.73 -7.53
CA THR A 167 15.12 3.42 -8.55
C THR A 167 14.51 2.82 -9.81
N GLU A 168 13.17 2.79 -9.94
CA GLU A 168 12.51 2.32 -11.17
C GLU A 168 13.07 2.99 -12.45
N LEU A 169 13.68 2.15 -13.31
CA LEU A 169 14.32 2.53 -14.59
C LEU A 169 13.48 2.13 -15.81
N SER A 170 12.17 1.92 -15.65
CA SER A 170 11.32 1.43 -16.75
C SER A 170 11.43 2.30 -18.01
N ILE A 171 11.39 1.64 -19.18
CA ILE A 171 11.73 2.22 -20.49
C ILE A 171 10.73 3.31 -20.92
N ASN A 172 9.50 3.25 -20.40
CA ASN A 172 8.42 4.17 -20.74
C ASN A 172 8.51 5.46 -19.92
N LYS A 173 9.37 6.38 -20.37
CA LYS A 173 9.45 7.76 -19.84
C LYS A 173 8.07 8.43 -19.93
N GLY A 174 7.61 9.03 -18.83
CA GLY A 174 6.33 9.76 -18.73
C GLY A 174 5.16 8.97 -18.13
N CYS A 175 5.26 7.64 -18.01
CA CYS A 175 4.20 6.79 -17.44
C CYS A 175 4.52 6.27 -16.03
N ARG A 176 5.71 6.56 -15.51
CA ARG A 176 6.14 6.15 -14.17
C ARG A 176 5.45 6.99 -13.11
N ILE A 177 5.19 6.40 -11.94
CA ILE A 177 4.61 7.13 -10.80
C ILE A 177 5.39 8.42 -10.52
N LYS A 178 6.73 8.34 -10.53
CA LYS A 178 7.61 9.51 -10.38
C LYS A 178 7.38 10.60 -11.41
N ASP A 179 7.28 10.21 -12.69
CA ASP A 179 7.13 11.18 -13.78
C ASP A 179 5.76 11.84 -13.69
N LEU A 180 4.72 11.06 -13.39
CA LEU A 180 3.37 11.58 -13.20
C LEU A 180 3.32 12.58 -12.04
N LEU A 181 3.99 12.28 -10.92
CA LEU A 181 4.11 13.21 -9.79
C LEU A 181 4.88 14.47 -10.16
N ASP A 182 5.99 14.35 -10.91
CA ASP A 182 6.79 15.50 -11.32
C ASP A 182 6.03 16.39 -12.31
N ILE A 183 5.24 15.80 -13.21
CA ILE A 183 4.36 16.51 -14.15
C ILE A 183 3.22 17.20 -13.37
N ALA A 184 2.55 16.48 -12.47
CA ALA A 184 1.47 17.04 -11.65
C ALA A 184 1.94 18.20 -10.76
N ASN A 185 3.19 18.16 -10.30
CA ASN A 185 3.82 19.23 -9.53
C ASN A 185 4.41 20.37 -10.39
N GLY A 186 4.43 20.24 -11.72
CA GLY A 186 5.04 21.22 -12.62
C GLY A 186 6.59 21.26 -12.60
N HIS A 187 7.23 20.24 -12.02
CA HIS A 187 8.69 20.15 -11.91
C HIS A 187 9.37 19.79 -13.21
N VAL A 188 8.71 18.96 -14.04
CA VAL A 188 9.21 18.53 -15.33
C VAL A 188 8.06 18.60 -16.32
N VAL A 189 8.14 19.56 -17.25
CA VAL A 189 7.19 19.70 -18.35
C VAL A 189 7.92 19.34 -19.64
N TYR A 190 7.49 18.25 -20.26
CA TYR A 190 7.93 17.86 -21.59
C TYR A 190 6.98 18.51 -22.61
N ASP A 191 7.50 19.40 -23.45
CA ASP A 191 6.82 19.80 -24.69
C ASP A 191 7.70 19.41 -25.88
N LYS A 192 7.16 18.65 -26.83
CA LYS A 192 7.84 18.27 -28.09
C LYS A 192 9.28 17.72 -27.96
N GLY A 193 9.60 17.04 -26.85
CA GLY A 193 10.92 16.43 -26.62
C GLY A 193 11.96 17.34 -25.96
N GLU A 194 11.61 18.58 -25.63
CA GLU A 194 12.45 19.50 -24.85
C GLU A 194 11.91 19.63 -23.42
N ILE A 195 12.83 19.78 -22.45
CA ILE A 195 12.51 19.93 -21.03
C ILE A 195 12.40 21.43 -20.72
N TYR A 196 11.22 21.91 -20.39
CA TYR A 196 10.95 23.34 -20.19
C TYR A 196 11.05 23.81 -18.73
N SER A 197 10.96 22.90 -17.78
CA SER A 197 11.02 23.18 -16.36
C SER A 197 11.95 22.18 -15.69
N PHE A 198 12.79 22.69 -14.80
CA PHE A 198 13.65 21.89 -13.93
C PHE A 198 13.29 22.22 -12.49
N SER A 199 13.04 21.19 -11.67
CA SER A 199 12.97 21.40 -10.22
C SER A 199 14.34 21.82 -9.70
N LYS A 200 14.33 22.75 -8.74
CA LYS A 200 15.51 23.16 -7.97
C LYS A 200 16.04 22.02 -7.08
N HIS A 201 15.16 21.07 -6.74
CA HIS A 201 15.45 19.94 -5.85
C HIS A 201 15.57 18.66 -6.67
N GLY A 202 16.50 17.79 -6.29
CA GLY A 202 16.52 16.42 -6.79
C GLY A 202 15.39 15.59 -6.17
N ARG A 203 15.39 14.30 -6.49
CA ARG A 203 14.37 13.37 -5.99
C ARG A 203 14.58 13.13 -4.50
N PHE A 204 13.55 13.39 -3.70
CA PHE A 204 13.61 13.25 -2.25
C PHE A 204 14.12 11.86 -1.81
N CYS A 205 13.61 10.79 -2.42
CA CYS A 205 13.99 9.41 -2.07
C CYS A 205 15.49 9.08 -2.28
N HIS A 206 16.20 9.82 -3.14
CA HIS A 206 17.65 9.71 -3.29
C HIS A 206 18.39 10.64 -2.34
N GLU A 207 17.93 11.89 -2.20
CA GLU A 207 18.59 12.90 -1.39
C GLU A 207 18.55 12.58 0.10
N ILE A 208 17.44 12.01 0.61
CA ILE A 208 17.31 11.63 2.02
C ILE A 208 18.38 10.61 2.45
N LYS A 209 18.92 9.80 1.52
CA LYS A 209 19.97 8.82 1.81
C LYS A 209 21.33 9.46 2.04
N MET A 210 21.55 10.67 1.52
CA MET A 210 22.82 11.38 1.60
C MET A 210 23.08 11.99 3.00
N ASN A 211 22.12 11.94 3.91
CA ASN A 211 22.27 12.33 5.33
C ASN A 211 22.87 13.75 5.54
N TYR A 212 22.43 14.72 4.75
CA TYR A 212 22.86 16.12 4.89
C TYR A 212 21.71 17.02 5.36
N SER A 213 22.04 18.20 5.89
CA SER A 213 21.03 19.20 6.30
C SER A 213 20.32 19.77 5.06
N PRO A 214 18.98 19.89 5.03
CA PRO A 214 18.06 19.86 6.17
C PRO A 214 17.38 18.49 6.44
N TYR A 215 17.68 17.45 5.67
CA TYR A 215 17.00 16.15 5.77
C TYR A 215 17.13 15.50 7.14
N THR A 216 18.32 15.55 7.74
CA THR A 216 18.60 14.97 9.06
C THR A 216 17.86 15.67 10.21
N ASN A 217 17.42 16.92 10.01
CA ASN A 217 16.65 17.65 11.01
C ASN A 217 15.20 17.13 11.06
N TYR A 218 14.62 16.85 9.88
CA TYR A 218 13.23 16.42 9.75
C TYR A 218 13.05 14.90 9.85
N PHE A 219 14.05 14.13 9.42
CA PHE A 219 13.94 12.68 9.27
C PHE A 219 15.11 11.95 9.91
N THR A 220 14.81 10.93 10.69
CA THR A 220 15.80 10.05 11.31
C THR A 220 15.64 8.64 10.77
N ARG A 221 16.66 8.07 10.11
CA ARG A 221 16.59 6.69 9.61
C ARG A 221 16.64 5.71 10.78
N VAL A 222 15.64 4.83 10.87
CA VAL A 222 15.48 3.87 11.98
C VAL A 222 15.62 2.41 11.55
N PHE A 223 15.31 2.12 10.28
CA PHE A 223 15.48 0.79 9.70
C PHE A 223 15.83 0.93 8.22
N TRP A 224 16.63 -0.01 7.70
CA TRP A 224 16.94 -0.09 6.28
C TRP A 224 17.30 -1.53 5.93
N ASN A 225 16.85 -1.95 4.75
CA ASN A 225 17.31 -3.16 4.10
C ASN A 225 17.50 -2.88 2.60
N ARG A 226 17.61 -3.93 1.78
CA ARG A 226 17.84 -3.79 0.34
C ARG A 226 16.68 -3.12 -0.39
N SER A 227 15.45 -3.34 0.07
CA SER A 227 14.23 -2.95 -0.63
C SER A 227 13.49 -1.78 0.03
N TYR A 228 13.67 -1.57 1.33
CA TYR A 228 12.90 -0.64 2.15
C TYR A 228 13.82 0.20 3.05
N HIS A 229 13.50 1.48 3.14
CA HIS A 229 14.13 2.41 4.07
C HIS A 229 13.04 3.08 4.92
N VAL A 230 13.15 2.96 6.25
CA VAL A 230 12.18 3.56 7.19
C VAL A 230 12.80 4.75 7.88
N TYR A 231 12.11 5.88 7.80
CA TYR A 231 12.48 7.12 8.44
C TYR A 231 11.42 7.52 9.45
N LYS A 232 11.85 7.82 10.67
CA LYS A 232 11.04 8.49 11.67
C LYS A 232 10.94 9.97 11.32
N VAL A 233 9.71 10.47 11.28
CA VAL A 233 9.41 11.90 11.12
C VAL A 233 9.62 12.56 12.49
N ASN A 234 10.60 13.45 12.58
CA ASN A 234 10.91 14.13 13.82
C ASN A 234 9.80 15.14 14.14
N SER A 235 9.31 15.15 15.37
CA SER A 235 8.43 16.21 15.85
C SER A 235 9.30 17.44 16.09
N VAL A 236 9.54 18.24 15.05
CA VAL A 236 10.18 19.54 15.23
C VAL A 236 9.14 20.37 15.98
N ILE A 237 9.42 20.62 17.26
CA ILE A 237 8.65 21.56 18.07
C ILE A 237 8.51 22.81 17.22
N SER A 238 7.26 23.21 17.00
CA SER A 238 6.80 24.39 16.29
C SER A 238 7.91 25.45 16.15
N PHE A 239 8.34 25.75 14.93
CA PHE A 239 8.79 27.10 14.69
C PHE A 239 7.56 27.98 14.90
N GLN A 240 7.38 28.46 16.13
CA GLN A 240 6.51 29.58 16.44
C GLN A 240 6.98 30.72 15.54
N TYR A 241 6.13 31.11 14.61
CA TYR A 241 6.20 32.39 13.92
C TYR A 241 5.05 33.25 14.43
#